data_AF-A0A0C2C6B9-F1
#
_entry.id   AF-A0A0C2C6B9-F1
#
_cell.length_a   1.000
_cell.length_b   1.000
_cell.length_c   1.000
_cell.angle_alpha   90.00
_cell.angle_beta   90.00
_cell.angle_gamma   90.00
#
_symmetry.space_group_name_H-M   'P 1'
#
loop_
_entity.id
_entity.type
_entity.pdbx_description
1 polymer ?
#
loop_
_entity_poly.entity_id
_entity_poly.type
_entity_poly.pdbx_seq_one_letter_code
_entity_poly.pdbx_strand_id
1 'polypeptide(L)'
;MRESIALLIVIVRDSARRWCTRFLSALAYRRLPNFNEWGFRLLMGQLGDESVKIVRQAIRILHMWLPYYENAARWLRTAQLDNFGEAGTLLKVHMYADENWCMLDDAGTREAVTFWLESFGVRYVETIEDEMRDALLSVRRTLTGTFSRASGERSSDFYRESIGFESNS
;
A
#
# COMPACT_ATOMS: atom_id res chain seq x y z
N MET A 1 -10.48 2.23 -23.63
CA MET A 1 -10.47 1.72 -22.23
C MET A 1 -9.16 2.02 -21.51
N ARG A 2 -7.99 1.57 -22.01
CA ARG A 2 -6.68 1.87 -21.39
C ARG A 2 -6.40 3.37 -21.27
N GLU A 3 -6.58 4.11 -22.37
CA GLU A 3 -6.40 5.57 -22.41
C GLU A 3 -7.39 6.30 -21.48
N SER A 4 -8.64 5.83 -21.43
CA SER A 4 -9.65 6.37 -20.52
C SER A 4 -9.25 6.21 -19.05
N ILE A 5 -8.66 5.07 -18.67
CA ILE A 5 -8.18 4.85 -17.29
C ILE A 5 -6.96 5.73 -16.98
N ALA A 6 -6.02 5.86 -17.91
CA ALA A 6 -4.86 6.73 -17.73
C ALA A 6 -5.28 8.21 -17.56
N LEU A 7 -6.24 8.68 -18.36
CA LEU A 7 -6.79 10.03 -18.24
C LEU A 7 -7.53 10.24 -16.90
N LEU A 8 -8.28 9.25 -16.42
CA LEU A 8 -8.95 9.33 -15.13
C LEU A 8 -7.96 9.39 -13.95
N ILE A 9 -6.82 8.72 -14.08
CA ILE A 9 -5.75 8.77 -13.08
C ILE A 9 -5.09 10.16 -13.04
N VAL A 10 -4.88 10.78 -14.21
CA VAL A 10 -4.15 12.06 -14.31
C VAL A 10 -5.02 13.28 -13.96
N ILE A 11 -6.34 13.23 -14.21
CA ILE A 11 -7.16 14.45 -14.29
C ILE A 11 -8.20 14.57 -13.17
N VAL A 12 -8.45 13.53 -12.36
CA VAL A 12 -9.66 13.47 -11.53
C VAL A 12 -9.39 13.55 -10.02
N ARG A 13 -10.41 14.03 -9.28
CA ARG A 13 -10.54 14.06 -7.82
C ARG A 13 -10.03 12.75 -7.18
N ASP A 14 -9.44 12.86 -5.98
CA ASP A 14 -8.87 11.76 -5.17
C ASP A 14 -9.79 10.53 -5.01
N SER A 15 -11.12 10.70 -5.06
CA SER A 15 -12.08 9.58 -5.05
C SER A 15 -12.02 8.71 -6.32
N ALA A 16 -11.86 9.31 -7.49
CA ALA A 16 -11.78 8.58 -8.75
C ALA A 16 -10.44 7.89 -8.92
N ARG A 17 -9.33 8.54 -8.56
CA ARG A 17 -8.00 7.91 -8.57
C ARG A 17 -7.99 6.67 -7.68
N ARG A 18 -8.47 6.76 -6.44
CA ARG A 18 -8.67 5.60 -5.55
C ARG A 18 -9.49 4.47 -6.18
N TRP A 19 -10.61 4.82 -6.84
CA TRP A 19 -11.45 3.83 -7.50
C TRP A 19 -10.69 3.16 -8.67
N CYS A 20 -10.00 3.95 -9.50
CA CYS A 20 -9.19 3.45 -10.61
C CYS A 20 -8.07 2.53 -10.12
N THR A 21 -7.33 2.92 -9.07
CA THR A 21 -6.28 2.08 -8.48
C THR A 21 -6.84 0.74 -8.03
N ARG A 22 -8.00 0.72 -7.35
CA ARG A 22 -8.68 -0.53 -6.95
C ARG A 22 -9.16 -1.33 -8.16
N PHE A 23 -9.67 -0.66 -9.19
CA PHE A 23 -10.15 -1.30 -10.40
C PHE A 23 -9.03 -2.02 -11.15
N LEU A 24 -7.79 -1.51 -11.11
CA LEU A 24 -6.61 -2.21 -11.67
C LEU A 24 -6.44 -3.62 -11.06
N SER A 25 -6.78 -3.83 -9.78
CA SER A 25 -6.76 -5.16 -9.15
C SER A 25 -7.77 -6.11 -9.79
N ALA A 26 -8.98 -5.63 -10.09
CA ALA A 26 -9.99 -6.44 -10.77
C ALA A 26 -9.58 -6.78 -12.22
N LEU A 27 -8.88 -5.87 -12.89
CA LEU A 27 -8.31 -6.10 -14.22
C LEU A 27 -7.16 -7.13 -14.17
N ALA A 28 -6.33 -7.08 -13.14
CA ALA A 28 -5.29 -8.08 -12.89
C ALA A 28 -5.89 -9.48 -12.68
N TYR A 29 -6.93 -9.59 -11.85
CA TYR A 29 -7.64 -10.85 -11.65
C TYR A 29 -8.17 -11.47 -12.95
N ARG A 30 -8.67 -10.64 -13.88
CA ARG A 30 -9.18 -11.08 -15.18
C ARG A 30 -8.09 -11.45 -16.20
N ARG A 31 -6.80 -11.31 -15.86
CA ARG A 31 -5.65 -11.65 -16.71
C ARG A 31 -5.75 -11.09 -18.14
N LEU A 32 -6.04 -9.80 -18.23
CA LEU A 32 -6.11 -9.12 -19.53
C LEU A 32 -4.80 -9.25 -20.33
N PRO A 33 -4.86 -9.31 -21.67
CA PRO A 33 -3.67 -9.39 -22.51
C PRO A 33 -2.70 -8.22 -22.24
N ASN A 34 -1.42 -8.57 -22.10
CA ASN A 34 -0.30 -7.64 -21.86
C ASN A 34 -0.49 -6.76 -20.61
N PHE A 35 -1.24 -7.22 -19.61
CA PHE A 35 -1.47 -6.46 -18.38
C PHE A 35 -0.16 -6.14 -17.63
N ASN A 36 0.82 -7.04 -17.68
CA ASN A 36 2.18 -6.80 -17.18
C ASN A 36 2.86 -5.56 -17.78
N GLU A 37 2.54 -5.18 -19.02
CA GLU A 37 3.17 -4.03 -19.69
C GLU A 37 2.55 -2.68 -19.34
N TRP A 38 1.21 -2.62 -19.31
CA TRP A 38 0.48 -1.36 -19.09
C TRP A 38 -0.09 -1.26 -17.68
N GLY A 39 -0.62 -2.35 -17.12
CA GLY A 39 -1.29 -2.36 -15.82
C GLY A 39 -0.31 -2.14 -14.67
N PHE A 40 0.81 -2.88 -14.68
CA PHE A 40 1.88 -2.66 -13.70
C PHE A 40 2.53 -1.30 -13.87
N ARG A 41 2.73 -0.81 -15.10
CA ARG A 41 3.24 0.55 -15.34
C ARG A 41 2.33 1.62 -14.73
N LEU A 42 1.01 1.48 -14.87
CA LEU A 42 0.06 2.38 -14.21
C LEU A 42 0.14 2.28 -12.69
N LEU A 43 0.24 1.06 -12.12
CA LEU A 43 0.42 0.87 -10.68
C LEU A 43 1.71 1.49 -10.17
N MET A 44 2.82 1.36 -10.90
CA MET A 44 4.08 2.03 -10.57
C MET A 44 3.91 3.56 -10.57
N GLY A 45 3.17 4.10 -11.54
CA GLY A 45 2.82 5.52 -11.56
C GLY A 45 2.01 5.99 -10.33
N GLN A 46 1.17 5.11 -9.76
CA GLN A 46 0.43 5.42 -8.53
C GLN A 46 1.30 5.52 -7.27
N LEU A 47 2.55 5.03 -7.31
CA LEU A 47 3.47 5.17 -6.19
C LEU A 47 3.96 6.60 -5.99
N GLY A 48 3.84 7.45 -7.02
CA GLY A 48 4.13 8.89 -6.96
C GLY A 48 2.91 9.78 -6.72
N ASP A 49 1.76 9.22 -6.32
CA ASP A 49 0.56 10.02 -6.03
C ASP A 49 0.72 10.82 -4.72
N GLU A 50 0.16 12.03 -4.68
CA GLU A 50 0.11 12.89 -3.47
C GLU A 50 -0.62 12.21 -2.29
N SER A 51 -1.57 11.32 -2.59
CA SER A 51 -2.41 10.67 -1.61
C SER A 51 -1.75 9.39 -1.10
N VAL A 52 -1.25 9.41 0.13
CA VAL A 52 -0.67 8.23 0.81
C VAL A 52 -1.63 7.03 0.81
N LYS A 53 -2.94 7.27 0.83
CA LYS A 53 -3.95 6.21 0.74
C LYS A 53 -3.93 5.50 -0.61
N ILE A 54 -3.71 6.24 -1.71
CA ILE A 54 -3.58 5.68 -3.05
C ILE A 54 -2.27 4.92 -3.16
N VAL A 55 -1.16 5.50 -2.71
CA VAL A 55 0.16 4.86 -2.69
C VAL A 55 0.11 3.52 -1.96
N ARG A 56 -0.41 3.49 -0.72
CA ARG A 56 -0.57 2.24 0.05
C ARG A 56 -1.47 1.23 -0.66
N GLN A 57 -2.54 1.69 -1.29
CA GLN A 57 -3.42 0.79 -2.05
C GLN A 57 -2.71 0.21 -3.29
N ALA A 58 -1.88 0.99 -3.97
CA ALA A 58 -1.09 0.52 -5.10
C ALA A 58 -0.04 -0.50 -4.67
N ILE A 59 0.69 -0.25 -3.57
CA ILE A 59 1.65 -1.20 -2.99
C ILE A 59 0.96 -2.54 -2.67
N ARG A 60 -0.20 -2.52 -2.01
CA ARG A 60 -0.97 -3.74 -1.70
C ARG A 60 -1.36 -4.53 -2.96
N ILE A 61 -1.76 -3.83 -4.01
CA ILE A 61 -2.14 -4.48 -5.28
C ILE A 61 -0.89 -5.06 -5.97
N LEU A 62 0.23 -4.35 -5.97
CA LEU A 62 1.50 -4.86 -6.48
C LEU A 62 1.90 -6.14 -5.71
N HIS A 63 1.90 -6.09 -4.38
CA HIS A 63 2.19 -7.26 -3.55
C HIS A 63 1.32 -8.47 -3.87
N MET A 64 0.02 -8.23 -4.05
CA MET A 64 -0.95 -9.28 -4.35
C MET A 64 -0.71 -9.93 -5.72
N TRP A 65 -0.39 -9.16 -6.75
CA TRP A 65 -0.38 -9.65 -8.13
C TRP A 65 1.00 -9.98 -8.68
N LEU A 66 2.09 -9.43 -8.13
CA LEU A 66 3.45 -9.69 -8.60
C LEU A 66 3.80 -11.19 -8.72
N PRO A 67 3.48 -12.06 -7.73
CA PRO A 67 3.78 -13.49 -7.84
C PRO A 67 3.06 -14.21 -8.98
N TYR A 68 1.93 -13.67 -9.45
CA TYR A 68 1.08 -14.32 -10.46
C TYR A 68 1.39 -13.88 -11.89
N TYR A 69 2.23 -12.87 -12.06
CA TYR A 69 2.60 -12.32 -13.35
C TYR A 69 4.10 -12.50 -13.59
N GLU A 70 4.44 -13.39 -14.52
CA GLU A 70 5.82 -13.58 -14.96
C GLU A 70 6.45 -12.26 -15.40
N ASN A 71 7.70 -12.06 -14.99
CA ASN A 71 8.52 -10.89 -15.28
C ASN A 71 7.96 -9.54 -14.76
N ALA A 72 6.86 -9.50 -14.00
CA ALA A 72 6.32 -8.24 -13.49
C ALA A 72 7.22 -7.60 -12.42
N ALA A 73 7.98 -8.41 -11.66
CA ALA A 73 8.92 -7.93 -10.66
C ALA A 73 10.01 -7.01 -11.23
N ARG A 74 10.30 -7.08 -12.54
CA ARG A 74 11.27 -6.18 -13.20
C ARG A 74 10.90 -4.70 -13.05
N TRP A 75 9.61 -4.38 -12.92
CA TRP A 75 9.13 -3.00 -12.75
C TRP A 75 9.55 -2.40 -11.41
N LEU A 76 9.75 -3.24 -10.38
CA LEU A 76 10.20 -2.77 -9.07
C LEU A 76 11.64 -2.23 -9.11
N ARG A 77 12.47 -2.72 -10.04
CA ARG A 77 13.87 -2.30 -10.20
C ARG A 77 14.02 -0.82 -10.51
N THR A 78 13.02 -0.20 -11.14
CA THR A 78 13.07 1.23 -11.49
C THR A 78 12.46 2.13 -10.41
N ALA A 79 12.01 1.57 -9.28
CA ALA A 79 11.35 2.34 -8.23
C ALA A 79 12.25 2.52 -7.00
N GLN A 80 12.18 3.71 -6.41
CA GLN A 80 12.83 4.04 -5.14
C GLN A 80 11.98 3.50 -3.98
N LEU A 81 11.97 2.18 -3.80
CA LEU A 81 11.09 1.52 -2.83
C LEU A 81 11.41 1.86 -1.37
N ASP A 82 12.64 2.30 -1.07
CA ASP A 82 13.06 2.71 0.27
C ASP A 82 12.22 3.87 0.83
N ASN A 83 11.66 4.71 -0.05
CA ASN A 83 10.80 5.84 0.34
C ASN A 83 9.47 5.39 0.98
N PHE A 84 9.10 4.11 0.86
CA PHE A 84 7.86 3.56 1.42
C PHE A 84 8.07 2.82 2.76
N GLY A 85 9.27 2.91 3.35
CA GLY A 85 9.60 2.26 4.62
C GLY A 85 9.36 0.75 4.58
N GLU A 86 8.75 0.20 5.63
CA GLU A 86 8.50 -1.24 5.79
C GLU A 86 7.70 -1.84 4.63
N ALA A 87 6.72 -1.11 4.10
CA ALA A 87 5.92 -1.56 2.96
C ALA A 87 6.76 -1.68 1.68
N GLY A 88 7.77 -0.81 1.53
CA GLY A 88 8.73 -0.87 0.44
C GLY A 88 9.69 -2.04 0.58
N THR A 89 10.22 -2.25 1.79
CA THR A 89 11.06 -3.41 2.15
C THR A 89 10.36 -4.73 1.85
N LEU A 90 9.09 -4.85 2.23
CA LEU A 90 8.29 -6.03 1.93
C LEU A 90 8.12 -6.21 0.42
N LEU A 91 7.81 -5.13 -0.31
CA LEU A 91 7.64 -5.20 -1.76
C LEU A 91 8.92 -5.61 -2.50
N LYS A 92 10.11 -5.20 -2.01
CA LYS A 92 11.41 -5.60 -2.55
C LYS A 92 11.64 -7.11 -2.53
N VAL A 93 11.00 -7.86 -1.61
CA VAL A 93 11.14 -9.32 -1.53
C VAL A 93 10.85 -10.01 -2.87
N HIS A 94 9.90 -9.48 -3.64
CA HIS A 94 9.58 -10.03 -4.96
C HIS A 94 10.71 -9.88 -5.99
N MET A 95 11.63 -8.95 -5.81
CA MET A 95 12.80 -8.81 -6.69
C MET A 95 13.78 -9.97 -6.49
N TYR A 96 13.92 -10.47 -5.27
CA TYR A 96 14.82 -11.58 -4.93
C TYR A 96 14.26 -12.96 -5.30
N ALA A 97 13.02 -13.03 -5.80
CA ALA A 97 12.48 -14.25 -6.39
C ALA A 97 13.11 -14.57 -7.77
N ASP A 98 13.76 -13.60 -8.41
CA ASP A 98 14.50 -13.81 -9.67
C ASP A 98 15.97 -14.10 -9.37
N GLU A 99 16.38 -15.36 -9.51
CA GLU A 99 17.76 -15.79 -9.24
C GLU A 99 18.79 -15.04 -10.09
N ASN A 100 18.45 -14.70 -11.34
CA ASN A 100 19.36 -13.96 -12.22
C ASN A 100 19.66 -12.57 -11.67
N TRP A 101 18.66 -11.96 -11.02
CA TRP A 101 18.83 -10.68 -10.36
C TRP A 101 19.73 -10.80 -9.13
N CYS A 102 19.50 -11.82 -8.30
CA CYS A 102 20.33 -12.08 -7.14
C CYS A 102 21.81 -12.30 -7.51
N MET A 103 22.07 -12.96 -8.64
CA MET A 103 23.44 -13.15 -9.15
C MET A 103 24.05 -11.87 -9.73
N LEU A 104 23.23 -11.01 -10.36
CA LEU A 104 23.70 -9.73 -10.91
C LEU A 104 24.08 -8.72 -9.82
N ASP A 105 23.34 -8.74 -8.71
CA ASP A 105 23.57 -7.88 -7.53
C ASP A 105 23.79 -8.73 -6.27
N ASP A 106 24.84 -9.56 -6.27
CA ASP A 106 25.18 -10.46 -5.16
C ASP A 106 25.43 -9.68 -3.85
N ALA A 107 26.10 -8.52 -3.94
CA ALA A 107 26.36 -7.68 -2.77
C ALA A 107 25.08 -7.13 -2.14
N GLY A 108 24.20 -6.52 -2.95
CA GLY A 108 22.92 -6.00 -2.47
C GLY A 108 21.97 -7.11 -2.01
N THR A 109 22.05 -8.28 -2.62
CA THR A 109 21.29 -9.47 -2.18
C THR A 109 21.77 -9.96 -0.83
N ARG A 110 23.08 -10.07 -0.60
CA ARG A 110 23.63 -10.46 0.71
C ARG A 110 23.27 -9.45 1.80
N GLU A 111 23.39 -8.16 1.51
CA GLU A 111 22.98 -7.10 2.45
C GLU A 111 21.50 -7.23 2.83
N ALA A 112 20.63 -7.43 1.83
CA ALA A 112 19.21 -7.65 2.07
C ALA A 112 18.95 -8.89 2.93
N VAL A 113 19.58 -10.02 2.61
CA VAL A 113 19.43 -11.26 3.40
C VAL A 113 19.88 -11.06 4.85
N THR A 114 21.04 -10.43 5.06
CA THR A 114 21.55 -10.12 6.40
C THR A 114 20.59 -9.22 7.17
N PHE A 115 20.11 -8.14 6.55
CA PHE A 115 19.13 -7.23 7.15
C PHE A 115 17.83 -7.96 7.56
N TRP A 116 17.35 -8.87 6.72
CA TRP A 116 16.18 -9.68 7.01
C TRP A 116 16.39 -10.64 8.19
N LEU A 117 17.55 -11.30 8.25
CA LEU A 117 17.89 -12.25 9.31
C LEU A 117 18.16 -11.55 10.65
N GLU A 118 18.85 -10.42 10.64
CA GLU A 118 19.32 -9.77 11.86
C GLU A 118 18.30 -8.80 12.48
N SER A 119 17.54 -8.10 11.64
CA SER A 119 16.73 -6.96 12.11
C SER A 119 15.27 -7.05 11.70
N PHE A 120 14.97 -7.26 10.42
CA PHE A 120 13.62 -7.07 9.91
C PHE A 120 12.67 -8.24 10.20
N GLY A 121 13.20 -9.45 10.44
CA GLY A 121 12.37 -10.63 10.73
C GLY A 121 11.42 -10.45 11.92
N VAL A 122 11.89 -9.82 13.02
CA VAL A 122 11.03 -9.51 14.17
C VAL A 122 9.93 -8.53 13.77
N ARG A 123 10.30 -7.46 13.05
CA ARG A 123 9.36 -6.43 12.60
C ARG A 123 8.32 -6.95 11.62
N TYR A 124 8.69 -7.92 10.80
CA TYR A 124 7.77 -8.61 9.91
C TYR A 124 6.69 -9.35 10.69
N VAL A 125 7.06 -10.13 11.71
CA VAL A 125 6.11 -10.86 12.55
C VAL A 125 5.13 -9.88 13.21
N GLU A 126 5.63 -8.81 13.84
CA GLU A 126 4.79 -7.77 14.44
C GLU A 126 3.81 -7.16 13.43
N THR A 127 4.29 -6.82 12.24
CA THR A 127 3.45 -6.25 11.17
C THR A 127 2.34 -7.20 10.75
N ILE A 128 2.64 -8.49 10.57
CA ILE A 128 1.63 -9.49 10.20
C ILE A 128 0.65 -9.73 11.33
N GLU A 129 1.11 -9.78 12.59
CA GLU A 129 0.23 -9.92 13.75
C GLU A 129 -0.74 -8.73 13.88
N ASP A 130 -0.26 -7.51 13.66
CA ASP A 130 -1.10 -6.31 13.64
C ASP A 130 -2.11 -6.36 12.50
N GLU A 131 -1.71 -6.74 11.28
CA GLU A 131 -2.64 -6.88 10.15
C GLU A 131 -3.69 -7.99 10.39
N MET A 132 -3.29 -9.12 10.98
CA MET A 132 -4.21 -10.20 11.36
C MET A 132 -5.19 -9.75 12.44
N ARG A 133 -4.70 -9.04 13.46
CA ARG A 133 -5.51 -8.48 14.53
C ARG A 133 -6.54 -7.51 13.97
N ASP A 134 -6.12 -6.61 13.08
CA ASP A 134 -7.02 -5.70 12.40
C ASP A 134 -8.04 -6.48 11.56
N ALA A 135 -7.63 -7.44 10.75
CA ALA A 135 -8.56 -8.19 9.90
C ALA A 135 -9.60 -9.00 10.69
N LEU A 136 -9.19 -9.63 11.79
CA LEU A 136 -10.03 -10.55 12.57
C LEU A 136 -10.84 -9.85 13.66
N LEU A 137 -10.27 -8.82 14.31
CA LEU A 137 -10.88 -8.14 15.46
C LEU A 137 -11.50 -6.79 15.09
N SER A 138 -11.23 -6.21 13.92
CA SER A 138 -11.95 -5.00 13.44
C SER A 138 -13.40 -5.28 13.01
N VAL A 139 -13.89 -6.51 13.16
CA VAL A 139 -15.33 -6.79 13.15
C VAL A 139 -15.95 -5.96 14.28
N ARG A 140 -16.40 -4.75 13.93
CA ARG A 140 -17.24 -3.90 14.76
C ARG A 140 -18.46 -4.71 15.15
N ARG A 141 -18.42 -5.33 16.33
CA ARG A 141 -19.61 -5.76 17.04
C ARG A 141 -20.44 -4.51 17.32
N THR A 142 -21.39 -4.20 16.44
CA THR A 142 -22.60 -3.54 16.93
C THR A 142 -23.36 -4.60 17.69
N LEU A 143 -23.36 -4.51 19.02
CA LEU A 143 -24.14 -5.37 19.93
C LEU A 143 -25.66 -5.31 19.68
N THR A 144 -26.11 -4.49 18.71
CA THR A 144 -27.50 -4.29 18.29
C THR A 144 -27.79 -4.73 16.85
N GLY A 145 -26.85 -5.37 16.14
CA GLY A 145 -27.14 -6.00 14.84
C GLY A 145 -27.40 -5.05 13.66
N THR A 146 -27.07 -3.76 13.76
CA THR A 146 -27.19 -2.80 12.63
C THR A 146 -25.85 -2.18 12.27
N PHE A 147 -25.42 -2.37 11.01
CA PHE A 147 -24.19 -1.80 10.46
C PHE A 147 -24.23 -0.25 10.48
N SER A 148 -23.54 0.36 11.43
CA SER A 148 -23.36 1.81 11.45
C SER A 148 -22.23 2.21 10.50
N ARG A 149 -22.59 2.86 9.40
CA ARG A 149 -21.65 3.57 8.52
C ARG A 149 -21.01 4.72 9.30
N ALA A 150 -19.70 4.79 9.35
CA ALA A 150 -19.02 6.02 9.75
C ALA A 150 -19.07 7.02 8.57
N SER A 151 -20.22 7.68 8.38
CA SER A 151 -20.23 8.98 7.69
C SER A 151 -20.08 10.07 8.74
N GLY A 152 -19.19 11.02 8.45
CA GLY A 152 -18.64 11.92 9.44
C GLY A 152 -19.64 12.77 10.19
N GLU A 153 -19.22 13.15 11.39
CA GLU A 153 -19.73 14.32 12.07
C GLU A 153 -18.50 15.11 12.56
N ARG A 154 -18.38 16.32 12.01
CA ARG A 154 -17.51 17.37 12.53
C ARG A 154 -18.10 17.83 13.86
N SER A 155 -17.26 17.91 14.88
CA SER A 155 -17.42 18.81 16.02
C SER A 155 -15.99 19.23 16.39
N SER A 156 -15.41 20.29 15.84
CA SER A 156 -15.53 21.68 16.32
C SER A 156 -16.11 21.78 17.74
N ASP A 157 -15.27 22.34 18.60
CA ASP A 157 -15.58 22.98 19.89
C ASP A 157 -15.99 22.05 21.04
N PHE A 158 -15.01 21.65 21.89
CA PHE A 158 -15.23 21.54 23.35
C PHE A 158 -13.95 21.35 24.23
N TYR A 159 -12.79 21.91 23.86
CA TYR A 159 -11.63 21.97 24.78
C TYR A 159 -10.95 23.35 24.79
N ARG A 160 -11.78 24.40 24.78
CA ARG A 160 -11.34 25.78 25.07
C ARG A 160 -12.18 26.40 26.19
N GLU A 161 -12.40 25.62 27.23
CA GLU A 161 -12.87 26.14 28.52
C GLU A 161 -12.26 25.29 29.64
N SER A 162 -10.94 25.10 29.56
CA SER A 162 -10.13 24.85 30.72
C SER A 162 -9.68 26.22 31.26
N ILE A 163 -9.93 26.45 32.54
CA ILE A 163 -9.01 27.20 33.40
C ILE A 163 -9.09 28.73 33.22
N GLY A 164 -10.17 29.31 33.75
CA GLY A 164 -10.20 30.70 34.23
C GLY A 164 -9.85 30.74 35.72
N PHE A 165 -8.54 30.82 36.00
CA PHE A 165 -7.88 31.39 37.18
C PHE A 165 -8.72 31.70 38.43
N GLU A 166 -8.51 30.90 39.49
CA GLU A 166 -8.56 31.40 40.88
C GLU A 166 -7.17 31.90 41.31
N SER A 167 -7.18 33.02 42.03
CA SER A 167 -6.15 33.61 42.90
C SER A 167 -4.92 34.30 42.29
N ASN A 168 -4.91 35.63 42.42
CA ASN A 168 -3.83 36.29 43.16
C ASN A 168 -4.31 37.63 43.74
N SER A 169 -4.19 37.72 45.07
CA SER A 169 -4.09 38.90 45.97
C SER A 169 -5.13 40.01 45.90
#